data_AF-A0A1I7F4S2-F1
#
_entry.id   AF-A0A1I7F4S2-F1
#
_cell.length_a   1.000
_cell.length_b   1.000
_cell.length_c   1.000
_cell.angle_alpha   90.00
_cell.angle_beta   90.00
_cell.angle_gamma   90.00
#
_symmetry.space_group_name_H-M   'P 1'
#
loop_
_entity.id
_entity.type
_entity.pdbx_description
1 polymer ?
#
loop_
_entity_poly.entity_id
_entity_poly.type
_entity_poly.pdbx_seq_one_letter_code
_entity_poly.pdbx_strand_id
1 'polypeptide(L)'
;MSEFAYTVNATEYPPHMKHQVIFETFDRLQPGQAMLLINDHDPVPLRYQFELERPGRFAWEYVERGPETFRVRIGRVEDNRRRPLVPGRTHRTRLPARVRR
;
A
#
# COMPACT_ATOMS: atom_id res chain seq x y z
N MET A 1 -3.34 -10.90 20.70
CA MET A 1 -4.07 -9.67 21.08
C MET A 1 -3.94 -8.72 19.90
N SER A 2 -5.06 -8.23 19.39
CA SER A 2 -5.29 -7.84 17.99
C SER A 2 -4.25 -6.89 17.41
N GLU A 3 -3.60 -7.32 16.31
CA GLU A 3 -2.59 -6.55 15.55
C GLU A 3 -3.21 -5.41 14.71
N PHE A 4 -4.54 -5.23 14.79
CA PHE A 4 -5.30 -4.26 14.02
C PHE A 4 -5.96 -3.23 14.96
N ALA A 5 -5.77 -1.95 14.66
CA ALA A 5 -6.38 -0.84 15.38
C ALA A 5 -7.89 -0.70 15.07
N TYR A 6 -8.30 -1.08 13.86
CA TYR A 6 -9.70 -1.04 13.42
C TYR A 6 -10.05 -2.27 12.58
N THR A 7 -11.30 -2.70 12.64
CA THR A 7 -11.84 -3.75 11.78
C THR A 7 -13.06 -3.20 11.04
N VAL A 8 -13.07 -3.30 9.71
CA VAL A 8 -14.13 -2.83 8.84
C VAL A 8 -14.67 -4.02 8.05
N ASN A 9 -15.97 -4.26 8.17
CA ASN A 9 -16.66 -5.32 7.46
C ASN A 9 -17.41 -4.76 6.26
N ALA A 10 -16.92 -5.00 5.06
CA ALA A 10 -17.44 -4.45 3.82
C ALA A 10 -18.81 -5.04 3.42
N THR A 11 -19.17 -6.22 3.90
CA THR A 11 -20.49 -6.84 3.62
C THR A 11 -21.64 -6.14 4.33
N GLU A 12 -21.37 -5.45 5.43
CA GLU A 12 -22.38 -4.70 6.19
C GLU A 12 -22.72 -3.35 5.56
N TYR A 13 -21.91 -2.88 4.61
CA TYR A 13 -22.08 -1.57 3.98
C TYR A 13 -22.41 -1.68 2.49
N PRO A 14 -23.22 -0.75 1.96
CA PRO A 14 -23.47 -0.66 0.53
C PRO A 14 -22.17 -0.51 -0.28
N PRO A 15 -22.10 -1.00 -1.53
CA PRO A 15 -20.91 -0.93 -2.37
C PRO A 15 -20.33 0.48 -2.55
N HIS A 16 -21.19 1.49 -2.53
CA HIS A 16 -20.80 2.89 -2.69
C HIS A 16 -20.28 3.53 -1.38
N MET A 17 -20.77 3.09 -0.21
CA MET A 17 -20.36 3.63 1.08
C MET A 17 -19.15 2.90 1.67
N LYS A 18 -19.04 1.59 1.45
CA LYS A 18 -17.96 0.78 2.04
C LYS A 18 -16.58 1.35 1.71
N HIS A 19 -16.37 1.82 0.47
CA HIS A 19 -15.11 2.43 0.07
C HIS A 19 -14.83 3.69 0.90
N GLN A 20 -15.81 4.59 1.01
CA GLN A 20 -15.66 5.83 1.76
C GLN A 20 -15.30 5.55 3.22
N VAL A 21 -16.02 4.63 3.88
CA VAL A 21 -15.75 4.24 5.28
C VAL A 21 -14.35 3.63 5.45
N ILE A 22 -13.91 2.79 4.51
CA ILE A 22 -12.57 2.19 4.53
C ILE A 22 -11.49 3.27 4.40
N PHE A 23 -11.64 4.21 3.47
CA PHE A 23 -10.71 5.32 3.28
C PHE A 23 -10.68 6.26 4.49
N GLU A 24 -11.84 6.62 5.04
CA GLU A 24 -11.93 7.45 6.25
C GLU A 24 -11.29 6.75 7.45
N THR A 25 -11.53 5.46 7.62
CA THR A 25 -10.92 4.67 8.70
C THR A 25 -9.41 4.57 8.53
N PHE A 26 -8.94 4.33 7.30
CA PHE A 26 -7.52 4.32 6.99
C PHE A 26 -6.86 5.67 7.25
N ASP A 27 -7.54 6.78 6.95
CA ASP A 27 -7.02 8.12 7.20
C ASP A 27 -6.90 8.46 8.69
N ARG A 28 -7.72 7.83 9.53
CA ARG A 28 -7.64 7.93 10.99
C ARG A 28 -6.50 7.11 11.60
N LEU A 29 -5.96 6.11 10.88
CA LEU A 29 -4.82 5.32 11.35
C LEU A 29 -3.57 6.20 11.49
N GLN A 30 -2.78 5.97 12.52
CA GLN A 30 -1.43 6.53 12.62
C GLN A 30 -0.42 5.71 11.82
N PRO A 31 0.70 6.29 11.36
CA PRO A 31 1.79 5.53 10.76
C PRO A 31 2.24 4.39 11.68
N GLY A 32 2.35 3.18 11.12
CA GLY A 32 2.65 1.96 11.87
C GLY A 32 1.42 1.19 12.38
N GLN A 33 0.21 1.75 12.31
CA GLN A 33 -1.02 1.03 12.62
C GLN A 33 -1.60 0.34 11.39
N ALA A 34 -2.39 -0.70 11.61
CA ALA A 34 -3.10 -1.42 10.55
C ALA A 34 -4.59 -1.58 10.88
N MET A 35 -5.40 -1.68 9.84
CA MET A 35 -6.81 -2.07 9.92
C MET A 35 -7.05 -3.41 9.22
N LEU A 36 -8.07 -4.12 9.66
CA LEU A 36 -8.55 -5.34 9.04
C LEU A 36 -9.80 -5.04 8.21
N LEU A 37 -9.73 -5.29 6.91
CA LEU A 37 -10.86 -5.26 5.99
C LEU A 37 -11.37 -6.69 5.79
N ILE A 38 -12.66 -6.92 5.99
CA ILE A 38 -13.33 -8.20 5.71
C ILE A 38 -14.30 -7.98 4.55
N ASN A 39 -14.22 -8.78 3.50
CA ASN A 39 -15.07 -8.68 2.31
C ASN A 39 -15.50 -10.08 1.84
N ASP A 40 -16.68 -10.22 1.23
CA ASP A 40 -17.17 -11.50 0.68
C ASP A 40 -16.56 -11.85 -0.69
N HIS A 41 -15.97 -10.87 -1.38
CA HIS A 41 -15.33 -11.00 -2.68
C HIS A 41 -13.94 -10.35 -2.70
N ASP A 42 -13.15 -10.63 -3.74
CA ASP A 42 -11.80 -10.08 -3.84
C ASP A 42 -11.83 -8.54 -3.99
N PRO A 43 -11.18 -7.79 -3.08
CA PRO A 43 -11.12 -6.33 -3.11
C PRO A 43 -10.05 -5.76 -4.07
N VAL A 44 -9.72 -6.44 -5.18
CA VAL A 44 -8.84 -5.93 -6.26
C VAL A 44 -9.10 -4.45 -6.62
N PRO A 45 -10.34 -4.02 -6.96
CA PRO A 45 -10.58 -2.64 -7.39
C PRO A 45 -10.32 -1.61 -6.29
N LEU A 46 -10.47 -2.01 -5.02
CA LEU A 46 -10.17 -1.15 -3.89
C LEU A 46 -8.66 -0.97 -3.74
N ARG A 47 -7.88 -2.03 -3.88
CA ARG A 47 -6.41 -1.96 -3.85
C ARG A 47 -5.86 -0.97 -4.88
N TYR A 48 -6.37 -1.02 -6.12
CA TYR A 48 -5.93 -0.09 -7.16
C TYR A 48 -6.26 1.38 -6.83
N GLN A 49 -7.44 1.65 -6.27
CA GLN A 49 -7.77 3.01 -5.82
C GLN A 49 -6.83 3.49 -4.71
N PHE A 50 -6.46 2.63 -3.76
CA PHE A 50 -5.46 2.95 -2.74
C PHE A 50 -4.09 3.28 -3.34
N GLU A 51 -3.67 2.55 -4.36
CA GLU A 51 -2.41 2.79 -5.07
C GLU A 51 -2.38 4.15 -5.78
N LEU A 52 -3.51 4.56 -6.36
CA LEU A 52 -3.66 5.86 -7.02
C LEU A 52 -3.73 7.02 -6.02
N GLU A 53 -4.53 6.89 -4.95
CA GLU A 53 -4.75 7.95 -3.96
C GLU A 53 -3.56 8.11 -2.99
N ARG A 54 -2.90 7.01 -2.63
CA ARG A 54 -1.87 6.97 -1.57
C ARG A 54 -0.63 6.15 -1.94
N PRO A 55 0.03 6.44 -3.08
CA PRO A 55 1.15 5.62 -3.55
C PRO A 55 2.29 5.53 -2.52
N GLY A 56 2.63 4.31 -2.10
CA GLY A 56 3.75 4.06 -1.17
C GLY A 56 3.52 4.51 0.28
N ARG A 57 2.27 4.80 0.67
CA ARG A 57 1.88 5.18 2.04
C ARG A 57 0.98 4.17 2.74
N PHE A 58 0.67 3.06 2.06
CA PHE A 58 -0.05 1.93 2.64
C PHE A 58 0.70 0.63 2.38
N ALA A 59 0.44 -0.35 3.24
CA ALA A 59 0.81 -1.75 3.07
C ALA A 59 -0.48 -2.55 2.89
N TRP A 60 -0.47 -3.48 1.93
CA TRP A 60 -1.62 -4.32 1.61
C TRP A 60 -1.22 -5.79 1.74
N GLU A 61 -1.81 -6.48 2.72
CA GLU A 61 -1.46 -7.85 3.04
C GLU A 61 -2.74 -8.69 3.14
N TYR A 62 -2.79 -9.80 2.43
CA TYR A 62 -3.93 -10.71 2.50
C TYR A 62 -3.74 -11.66 3.68
N VAL A 63 -4.58 -11.50 4.70
CA VAL A 63 -4.60 -12.36 5.89
C VAL A 63 -5.32 -13.66 5.58
N GLU A 64 -6.46 -13.56 4.88
CA GLU A 64 -7.29 -14.71 4.52
C GLU A 64 -7.84 -14.52 3.10
N ARG A 65 -7.74 -15.57 2.30
CA ARG A 65 -8.26 -15.62 0.92
C ARG A 65 -9.08 -16.90 0.79
N GLY A 66 -10.26 -16.90 1.39
CA GLY A 66 -11.22 -17.99 1.26
C GLY A 66 -12.23 -17.72 0.14
N PRO A 67 -12.93 -18.76 -0.35
CA PRO A 67 -14.01 -18.59 -1.33
C PRO A 67 -15.21 -17.82 -0.76
N GLU A 68 -15.38 -17.82 0.57
CA GLU A 68 -16.50 -17.19 1.27
C GLU A 68 -16.11 -15.89 1.98
N THR A 69 -14.82 -15.68 2.28
CA THR A 69 -14.36 -14.50 3.02
C THR A 69 -12.92 -14.14 2.67
N PHE A 70 -12.72 -12.86 2.37
CA PHE A 70 -11.44 -12.22 2.09
C PHE A 70 -11.11 -11.25 3.22
N ARG A 71 -10.03 -11.52 3.94
CA ARG A 71 -9.55 -10.65 5.02
C ARG A 71 -8.24 -10.02 4.59
N VAL A 72 -8.24 -8.70 4.49
CA VAL A 72 -7.11 -7.91 4.06
C VAL A 72 -6.67 -7.01 5.19
N ARG A 73 -5.40 -7.10 5.55
CA ARG A 73 -4.74 -6.13 6.40
C ARG A 73 -4.27 -4.95 5.57
N ILE A 74 -4.72 -3.76 5.94
CA ILE A 74 -4.30 -2.50 5.35
C ILE A 74 -3.52 -1.73 6.43
N GLY A 75 -2.19 -1.69 6.28
CA GLY A 75 -1.29 -0.96 7.17
C GLY A 75 -1.04 0.46 6.66
N ARG A 76 -1.01 1.46 7.54
CA ARG A 76 -0.51 2.79 7.17
C ARG A 76 1.01 2.79 7.40
N VAL A 77 1.77 2.95 6.32
CA VAL A 77 3.23 3.06 6.43
C VAL A 77 3.63 4.53 6.44
N GLU A 78 4.67 4.86 7.20
CA GLU A 78 5.27 6.18 7.11
C GLU A 78 5.85 6.36 5.70
N ASP A 79 5.57 7.51 5.08
CA ASP A 79 6.10 7.89 3.77
C ASP A 79 7.63 8.03 3.86
N ASN A 80 8.36 6.94 3.64
CA ASN A 80 9.82 6.97 3.67
C ASN A 80 10.42 7.49 2.35
N ARG A 81 9.76 8.46 1.68
CA ARG A 81 10.29 9.10 0.46
C ARG A 81 11.47 10.03 0.73
N ARG A 82 12.10 9.95 1.90
CA ARG A 82 13.41 10.55 2.20
C ARG A 82 14.59 9.68 1.78
N ARG A 83 14.41 8.61 1.00
CA ARG A 83 15.54 7.93 0.35
C ARG A 83 15.74 8.50 -1.05
N PRO A 84 16.75 9.35 -1.31
CA PRO A 84 17.05 9.77 -2.67
C PRO A 84 17.41 8.51 -3.46
N LEU A 85 16.59 8.19 -4.47
CA LEU A 85 17.01 7.31 -5.55
C LEU A 85 18.23 7.98 -6.19
N VAL A 86 19.43 7.48 -5.88
CA VAL A 86 20.59 7.74 -6.71
C VAL A 86 20.36 6.95 -8.00
N PRO A 87 20.07 7.59 -9.16
CA PRO A 87 20.14 6.85 -10.41
C PRO A 87 21.58 6.39 -10.56
N GLY A 88 21.75 5.07 -10.68
CA GLY A 88 23.03 4.42 -10.83
C GLY A 88 23.87 5.12 -11.90
N ARG A 89 25.10 5.44 -11.49
CA ARG A 89 26.15 6.07 -12.29
C ARG A 89 26.21 5.44 -13.68
N THR A 90 26.05 6.26 -14.70
CA THR A 90 26.46 5.92 -16.07
C THR A 90 27.94 5.54 -16.05
N HIS A 91 28.28 4.27 -16.26
CA HIS A 91 29.63 3.88 -16.66
C HIS A 91 29.86 4.41 -18.09
N ARG A 92 30.19 5.70 -18.19
CA ARG A 92 30.78 6.27 -19.40
C ARG A 92 32.26 5.93 -19.33
N THR A 93 32.63 4.80 -19.94
CA THR A 93 34.03 4.43 -20.16
C THR A 93 34.71 5.57 -20.92
N ARG A 94 35.47 6.41 -20.22
CA ARG A 94 36.42 7.34 -20.82
C ARG A 94 37.63 6.50 -21.24
N LEU A 95 37.78 6.30 -22.55
CA LEU A 95 39.06 5.95 -23.15
C LEU A 95 40.04 7.10 -22.85
N PRO A 96 41.23 6.84 -22.26
CA PRO A 96 42.24 7.88 -22.12
C PRO A 96 42.92 8.13 -23.46
N ALA A 97 42.97 9.40 -23.83
CA ALA A 97 43.91 9.90 -24.82
C ALA A 97 45.35 9.67 -24.32
N ARG A 98 46.19 9.02 -25.13
CA ARG A 98 47.66 9.11 -25.08
C ARG A 98 48.10 9.68 -26.42
N VAL A 99 48.47 10.95 -26.48
CA VAL A 99 49.82 11.52 -26.30
C VAL A 99 50.82 11.04 -27.36
N ARG A 100 51.07 11.96 -28.30
CA ARG A 100 52.30 12.28 -29.05
C ARG A 100 53.47 11.30 -28.97
N ARG A 101 53.94 10.87 -30.15
CA ARG A 101 55.25 11.26 -30.71
C ARG A 101 55.17 11.26 -32.23
#